data_AF-A0A090EAE0-F1
#
_entry.id   AF-A0A090EAE0-F1
#
_cell.length_a   1.000
_cell.length_b   1.000
_cell.length_c   1.000
_cell.angle_alpha   90.00
_cell.angle_beta   90.00
_cell.angle_gamma   90.00
#
_symmetry.space_group_name_H-M   'P 1'
#
loop_
_entity.id
_entity.type
_entity.pdbx_description
1 polymer ?
#
loop_
_entity_poly.entity_id
_entity_poly.type
_entity_poly.pdbx_seq_one_letter_code
_entity_poly.pdbx_strand_id
1 'polypeptide(L)'
;MPITNQQRRVLKQMLEKEREGIERGHRQHGVEVPEQIVKAIIAENFVRASLEVVVEELIPFNLRFIGELAIRISSLVISAAPIEKQEELIAIVGQSLKAAHFPRVADGQVIRTKWETAGRMQPNVATGNEVN
;
A
#
# COMPACT_ATOMS: atom_id res chain seq x y z
N MET A 1 -16.40 -13.28 -6.34
CA MET A 1 -15.98 -13.97 -7.58
C MET A 1 -14.54 -14.42 -7.40
N PRO A 2 -14.20 -15.70 -7.60
CA PRO A 2 -12.82 -16.17 -7.47
C PRO A 2 -11.95 -15.64 -8.62
N ILE A 3 -10.68 -15.38 -8.35
CA ILE A 3 -9.72 -14.92 -9.37
C ILE A 3 -9.44 -16.06 -10.35
N THR A 4 -9.46 -15.77 -11.64
CA THR A 4 -9.14 -16.78 -12.67
C THR A 4 -7.65 -17.10 -12.70
N ASN A 5 -7.28 -18.26 -13.26
CA ASN A 5 -5.86 -18.63 -13.42
C ASN A 5 -5.08 -17.62 -14.27
N GLN A 6 -5.72 -17.02 -15.26
CA GLN A 6 -5.13 -15.96 -16.09
C GLN A 6 -4.85 -14.70 -15.25
N GLN A 7 -5.83 -14.23 -14.47
CA GLN A 7 -5.65 -13.10 -13.56
C GLN A 7 -4.55 -13.39 -12.53
N ARG A 8 -4.53 -14.60 -11.97
CA ARG A 8 -3.48 -15.05 -11.04
C ARG A 8 -2.09 -14.97 -11.66
N ARG A 9 -1.95 -15.39 -12.92
CA ARG A 9 -0.67 -15.32 -13.64
C ARG A 9 -0.22 -13.88 -13.83
N VAL A 10 -1.12 -12.98 -14.22
CA VAL A 10 -0.80 -11.55 -14.39
C VAL A 10 -0.33 -10.94 -13.07
N LEU A 11 -1.06 -11.17 -11.97
CA LEU A 11 -0.68 -10.66 -10.65
C LEU A 11 0.70 -11.18 -10.21
N LYS A 12 0.98 -12.47 -10.43
CA LYS A 12 2.31 -13.04 -10.14
C LYS A 12 3.42 -12.39 -10.95
N GLN A 13 3.19 -12.13 -12.24
CA GLN A 13 4.18 -11.47 -13.10
C GLN A 13 4.45 -10.03 -12.66
N MET A 14 3.43 -9.30 -12.22
CA MET A 14 3.61 -7.95 -11.68
C MET A 14 4.40 -7.97 -10.37
N LEU A 15 4.09 -8.92 -9.47
CA LEU A 15 4.83 -9.08 -8.21
C LEU A 15 6.31 -9.42 -8.45
N GLU A 16 6.61 -10.26 -9.45
CA GLU A 16 8.00 -10.60 -9.79
C GLU A 16 8.77 -9.38 -10.33
N LYS A 17 8.13 -8.50 -11.10
CA LYS A 17 8.76 -7.24 -11.54
C LYS A 17 9.16 -6.34 -10.37
N GLU A 18 8.30 -6.24 -9.35
CA GLU A 18 8.63 -5.49 -8.13
C GLU A 18 9.81 -6.12 -7.39
N ARG A 19 9.84 -7.46 -7.29
CA ARG A 19 10.96 -8.20 -6.71
C ARG A 19 12.27 -7.92 -7.44
N GLU A 20 12.27 -8.03 -8.77
CA GLU A 20 13.46 -7.75 -9.59
C GLU A 20 13.94 -6.30 -9.46
N GLY A 21 13.01 -5.34 -9.28
CA GLY A 21 13.35 -3.94 -9.02
C GLY A 21 14.10 -3.77 -7.69
N ILE A 22 13.54 -4.32 -6.62
CA ILE A 22 14.09 -4.23 -5.26
C ILE A 22 15.43 -4.98 -5.14
N GLU A 23 15.51 -6.22 -5.67
CA GLU A 23 16.76 -6.99 -5.64
C GLU A 23 17.90 -6.31 -6.42
N ARG A 24 17.60 -5.65 -7.54
CA ARG A 24 18.61 -4.86 -8.29
C ARG A 24 19.09 -3.66 -7.47
N GLY A 25 18.18 -2.95 -6.82
CA GLY A 25 18.51 -1.82 -5.94
C GLY A 25 19.42 -2.24 -4.78
N HIS A 26 19.09 -3.33 -4.07
CA HIS A 26 19.90 -3.81 -2.96
C HIS A 26 21.30 -4.27 -3.40
N ARG A 27 21.41 -5.01 -4.51
CA ARG A 27 22.71 -5.44 -5.05
C ARG A 27 23.61 -4.28 -5.43
N GLN A 28 23.04 -3.16 -5.87
CA GLN A 28 23.80 -1.95 -6.25
C GLN A 28 24.32 -1.16 -5.04
N HIS A 29 23.65 -1.23 -3.89
CA HIS A 29 23.99 -0.42 -2.71
C HIS A 29 24.74 -1.20 -1.62
N GLY A 30 24.95 -2.51 -1.80
CA GLY A 30 25.78 -3.33 -0.91
C GLY A 30 25.22 -3.54 0.50
N VAL A 31 23.94 -3.25 0.72
CA VAL A 31 23.28 -3.40 2.03
C VAL A 31 22.62 -4.77 2.13
N GLU A 32 23.07 -5.61 3.05
CA GLU A 32 22.40 -6.86 3.39
C GLU A 32 21.14 -6.55 4.22
N VAL A 33 19.98 -6.68 3.58
CA VAL A 33 18.67 -6.56 4.24
C VAL A 33 18.11 -7.96 4.47
N PRO A 34 17.58 -8.27 5.67
CA PRO A 34 16.94 -9.56 5.94
C PRO A 34 15.85 -9.90 4.90
N GLU A 35 15.82 -11.14 4.43
CA GLU A 35 14.92 -11.60 3.35
C GLU A 35 13.44 -11.29 3.64
N GLN A 36 13.03 -11.39 4.91
CA GLN A 36 11.65 -11.09 5.33
C GLN A 36 11.30 -9.61 5.18
N ILE A 37 12.26 -8.71 5.42
CA ILE A 37 12.07 -7.27 5.20
C ILE A 37 11.96 -6.99 3.70
N VAL A 38 12.80 -7.63 2.87
CA VAL A 38 12.71 -7.51 1.41
C VAL A 38 11.34 -7.96 0.90
N LYS A 39 10.83 -9.10 1.38
CA LYS A 39 9.48 -9.59 1.04
C LYS A 39 8.38 -8.61 1.46
N ALA A 40 8.51 -7.99 2.64
CA ALA A 40 7.56 -6.98 3.10
C ALA A 40 7.56 -5.73 2.22
N ILE A 41 8.74 -5.24 1.81
CA ILE A 41 8.88 -4.10 0.90
C ILE A 41 8.26 -4.40 -0.48
N ILE A 42 8.50 -5.59 -1.03
CA ILE A 42 7.91 -6.01 -2.31
C ILE A 42 6.38 -6.04 -2.21
N ALA A 43 5.84 -6.66 -1.16
CA ALA A 43 4.40 -6.73 -0.95
C ALA A 43 3.79 -5.33 -0.79
N GLU A 44 4.44 -4.46 -0.03
CA GLU A 44 4.02 -3.09 0.18
C GLU A 44 3.95 -2.29 -1.12
N ASN A 45 5.02 -2.32 -1.94
CA ASN A 45 5.05 -1.61 -3.21
C ASN A 45 3.96 -2.10 -4.17
N PHE A 46 3.78 -3.41 -4.25
CA PHE A 46 2.75 -4.01 -5.08
C PHE A 46 1.34 -3.59 -4.62
N VAL A 47 1.06 -3.63 -3.31
CA VAL A 47 -0.21 -3.20 -2.74
C VAL A 47 -0.43 -1.70 -2.95
N ARG A 48 0.59 -0.87 -2.73
CA ARG A 48 0.51 0.59 -2.93
C ARG A 48 0.13 0.93 -4.38
N ALA A 49 0.82 0.36 -5.36
CA ALA A 49 0.53 0.57 -6.77
C ALA A 49 -0.87 0.07 -7.15
N SER A 50 -1.28 -1.09 -6.62
CA SER A 50 -2.62 -1.64 -6.86
C SER A 50 -3.73 -0.75 -6.28
N LEU A 51 -3.51 -0.22 -5.07
CA LEU A 51 -4.47 0.67 -4.42
C LEU A 51 -4.55 2.03 -5.12
N GLU A 52 -3.45 2.54 -5.68
CA GLU A 52 -3.46 3.78 -6.47
C GLU A 52 -4.45 3.66 -7.64
N VAL A 53 -4.33 2.60 -8.44
CA VAL A 53 -5.25 2.33 -9.57
C VAL A 53 -6.69 2.15 -9.09
N VAL A 54 -6.91 1.34 -8.03
CA VAL A 54 -8.27 1.11 -7.51
C VAL A 54 -8.90 2.41 -7.03
N VAL A 55 -8.16 3.25 -6.34
CA VAL A 55 -8.68 4.51 -5.81
C VAL A 55 -8.97 5.47 -6.96
N GLU A 56 -8.11 5.57 -7.98
CA GLU A 56 -8.34 6.40 -9.15
C GLU A 56 -9.61 6.01 -9.93
N GLU A 57 -9.84 4.70 -10.13
CA GLU A 57 -11.02 4.18 -10.85
C GLU A 57 -12.34 4.35 -10.08
N LEU A 58 -12.28 4.59 -8.77
CA LEU A 58 -13.46 4.70 -7.90
C LEU A 58 -13.83 6.16 -7.55
N ILE A 59 -13.14 7.14 -8.14
CA ILE A 59 -13.50 8.55 -7.99
C ILE A 59 -14.89 8.81 -8.61
N PRO A 60 -15.76 9.63 -7.97
CA PRO A 60 -15.52 10.38 -6.73
C PRO A 60 -15.88 9.61 -5.46
N PHE A 61 -15.07 9.78 -4.41
CA PHE A 61 -15.36 9.28 -3.06
C PHE A 61 -15.00 10.33 -2.00
N ASN A 62 -15.52 10.16 -0.78
CA ASN A 62 -15.27 11.07 0.34
C ASN A 62 -14.23 10.50 1.34
N LEU A 63 -13.82 11.29 2.34
CA LEU A 63 -12.84 10.86 3.34
C LEU A 63 -13.25 9.58 4.10
N ARG A 64 -14.56 9.36 4.32
CA ARG A 64 -15.06 8.16 4.99
C ARG A 64 -14.71 6.89 4.21
N PHE A 65 -14.73 6.95 2.87
CA PHE A 65 -14.33 5.82 2.03
C PHE A 65 -12.90 5.34 2.34
N ILE A 66 -11.94 6.26 2.49
CA ILE A 66 -10.54 5.90 2.78
C ILE A 66 -10.41 5.22 4.14
N GLY A 67 -11.11 5.72 5.17
CA GLY A 67 -11.12 5.09 6.49
C GLY A 67 -11.70 3.67 6.46
N GLU A 68 -12.84 3.48 5.79
CA GLU A 68 -13.48 2.16 5.64
C GLU A 68 -12.62 1.19 4.82
N LEU A 69 -12.00 1.68 3.74
CA LEU A 69 -11.11 0.88 2.89
C LEU A 69 -9.88 0.41 3.69
N ALA A 70 -9.27 1.30 4.49
CA ALA A 70 -8.14 0.97 5.34
C ALA A 70 -8.49 -0.16 6.32
N ILE A 71 -9.64 -0.06 7.02
CA ILE A 71 -10.11 -1.10 7.94
C ILE A 71 -10.28 -2.45 7.22
N ARG A 72 -10.92 -2.43 6.03
CA ARG A 72 -11.17 -3.65 5.25
C ARG A 72 -9.88 -4.32 4.77
N ILE A 73 -8.91 -3.54 4.30
CA ILE A 73 -7.61 -4.06 3.87
C ILE A 73 -6.85 -4.65 5.05
N SER A 74 -6.78 -3.92 6.17
CA SER A 74 -6.12 -4.42 7.39
C SER A 74 -6.77 -5.72 7.88
N SER A 75 -8.10 -5.79 7.92
CA SER A 75 -8.83 -7.00 8.29
C SER A 75 -8.53 -8.16 7.34
N LEU A 76 -8.51 -7.92 6.02
CA LEU A 76 -8.20 -8.94 5.03
C LEU A 76 -6.78 -9.49 5.19
N VAL A 77 -5.80 -8.61 5.43
CA VAL A 77 -4.40 -9.02 5.65
C VAL A 77 -4.27 -9.84 6.93
N ILE A 78 -4.88 -9.38 8.03
CA ILE A 78 -4.85 -10.10 9.33
C ILE A 78 -5.48 -11.49 9.22
N SER A 79 -6.52 -11.64 8.38
CA SER A 79 -7.18 -12.94 8.19
C SER A 79 -6.28 -14.04 7.59
N ALA A 80 -5.12 -13.68 7.04
CA ALA A 80 -4.12 -14.64 6.57
C ALA A 80 -3.33 -15.32 7.71
N ALA A 81 -3.41 -14.80 8.94
CA ALA A 81 -2.77 -15.39 10.11
C ALA A 81 -3.65 -16.48 10.77
N PRO A 82 -3.05 -17.41 11.53
CA PRO A 82 -3.80 -18.36 12.37
C PRO A 82 -4.80 -17.62 13.27
N ILE A 83 -6.00 -18.19 13.43
CA ILE A 83 -7.12 -17.51 14.10
C ILE A 83 -6.79 -17.11 15.54
N GLU A 84 -5.99 -17.92 16.23
CA GLU A 84 -5.53 -17.73 17.60
C GLU A 84 -4.58 -16.52 17.75
N LYS A 85 -4.05 -16.02 16.64
CA LYS A 85 -3.12 -14.88 16.58
C LYS A 85 -3.75 -13.61 16.06
N GLN A 86 -4.97 -13.66 15.54
CA GLN A 86 -5.59 -12.50 14.90
C GLN A 86 -5.90 -11.38 15.90
N GLU A 87 -6.36 -11.71 17.10
CA GLU A 87 -6.66 -10.70 18.14
C GLU A 87 -5.40 -9.94 18.58
N GLU A 88 -4.29 -10.66 18.79
CA GLU A 88 -2.98 -10.09 19.09
C GLU A 88 -2.51 -9.13 17.98
N LEU A 89 -2.65 -9.54 16.72
CA LEU A 89 -2.30 -8.71 15.56
C LEU A 89 -3.18 -7.47 15.41
N ILE A 90 -4.48 -7.56 15.69
CA ILE A 90 -5.40 -6.41 15.68
C ILE A 90 -4.95 -5.37 16.71
N ALA A 91 -4.61 -5.80 17.92
CA ALA A 91 -4.12 -4.91 18.96
C ALA A 91 -2.80 -4.22 18.56
N ILE A 92 -1.84 -4.98 18.02
CA ILE A 92 -0.55 -4.45 17.54
C ILE A 92 -0.76 -3.40 16.45
N VAL A 93 -1.61 -3.68 15.46
CA VAL A 93 -1.91 -2.75 14.35
C VAL A 93 -2.55 -1.48 14.90
N GLY A 94 -3.55 -1.60 15.78
CA GLY A 94 -4.23 -0.45 16.38
C GLY A 94 -3.29 0.49 17.14
N GLN A 95 -2.33 -0.07 17.89
CA GLN A 95 -1.35 0.71 18.65
C GLN A 95 -0.25 1.31 17.76
N SER A 96 0.19 0.59 16.74
CA SER A 96 1.37 0.94 15.95
C SER A 96 1.07 1.80 14.73
N LEU A 97 -0.17 1.82 14.22
CA LEU A 97 -0.51 2.48 12.96
C LEU A 97 -0.12 3.96 12.94
N LYS A 98 -0.40 4.69 14.02
CA LYS A 98 -0.04 6.12 14.13
C LYS A 98 1.46 6.33 14.00
N ALA A 99 2.26 5.54 14.73
CA ALA A 99 3.72 5.65 14.71
C ALA A 99 4.30 5.24 13.35
N ALA A 100 3.69 4.26 12.67
CA ALA A 100 4.12 3.81 11.34
C ALA A 100 3.72 4.78 10.21
N HIS A 101 2.64 5.55 10.37
CA HIS A 101 2.13 6.42 9.31
C HIS A 101 2.97 7.69 9.11
N PHE A 102 3.38 8.36 10.20
CA PHE A 102 4.10 9.64 10.09
C PHE A 102 5.41 9.56 9.28
N PRO A 103 6.30 8.58 9.51
CA PRO A 103 7.53 8.45 8.73
C PRO A 103 7.25 8.20 7.24
N ARG A 104 6.24 7.36 6.91
CA ARG A 104 5.87 7.07 5.51
C ARG A 104 5.47 8.33 4.73
N VAL A 105 4.70 9.21 5.37
CA VAL A 105 4.30 10.48 4.76
C VAL A 105 5.51 11.38 4.57
N ALA A 106 6.40 11.46 5.56
CA ALA A 106 7.63 12.25 5.48
C ALA A 106 8.58 11.76 4.37
N ASP A 107 8.69 10.45 4.19
CA ASP A 107 9.54 9.81 3.17
C ASP A 107 8.89 9.79 1.77
N GLY A 108 7.70 10.37 1.61
CA GLY A 108 6.97 10.41 0.34
C GLY A 108 6.44 9.05 -0.13
N GLN A 109 6.39 8.05 0.76
CA GLN A 109 5.84 6.72 0.52
C GLN A 109 4.31 6.73 0.68
N VAL A 110 3.67 7.46 -0.22
CA VAL A 110 2.23 7.75 -0.22
C VAL A 110 1.56 7.14 -1.45
N ILE A 111 0.27 6.81 -1.33
CA ILE A 111 -0.58 6.51 -2.50
C ILE A 111 -0.92 7.86 -3.11
N ARG A 112 -0.53 8.11 -4.36
CA ARG A 112 -0.74 9.41 -5.01
C ARG A 112 -2.05 9.36 -5.78
N THR A 113 -3.04 10.13 -5.33
CA THR A 113 -4.36 10.12 -5.98
C THR A 113 -4.86 11.54 -6.15
N LYS A 114 -5.86 11.70 -7.02
CA LYS A 114 -6.63 12.94 -7.15
C LYS A 114 -8.03 12.69 -6.62
N TRP A 115 -8.67 13.71 -6.07
CA TRP A 115 -10.04 13.60 -5.57
C TRP A 115 -10.78 14.91 -5.78
N GLU A 116 -12.10 14.83 -5.93
CA GLU A 116 -12.92 15.99 -6.22
C GLU A 116 -13.19 16.79 -4.93
N THR A 117 -12.83 18.07 -4.95
CA THR A 117 -13.13 19.04 -3.90
C THR A 117 -13.79 20.25 -4.54
N ALA A 118 -15.06 20.51 -4.19
CA ALA A 118 -15.85 21.63 -4.71
C ALA A 118 -15.88 21.72 -6.25
N GLY A 119 -16.09 20.60 -6.95
CA GLY A 119 -16.14 20.56 -8.42
C GLY A 119 -14.78 20.57 -9.12
N ARG A 120 -13.66 20.51 -8.37
CA ARG A 120 -12.30 20.49 -8.94
C ARG A 120 -11.53 19.27 -8.44
N MET A 121 -10.80 18.62 -9.35
CA MET A 121 -9.88 17.54 -8.99
C MET A 121 -8.60 18.12 -8.35
N GLN A 122 -8.29 17.70 -7.13
CA GLN A 122 -7.09 18.12 -6.38
C GLN A 122 -6.24 16.89 -6.04
N PRO A 123 -4.91 16.96 -6.09
CA PRO A 123 -4.05 15.87 -5.62
C PRO A 123 -4.10 15.77 -4.08
N ASN A 124 -3.92 14.57 -3.55
CA ASN A 124 -3.82 14.36 -2.10
C ASN A 124 -2.45 14.74 -1.51
N VAL A 125 -1.45 14.96 -2.36
CA VAL A 125 -0.11 15.44 -2.00
C VAL A 125 0.24 16.59 -2.93
N ALA A 126 0.66 17.72 -2.37
CA ALA A 126 1.07 18.87 -3.16
C ALA A 126 2.28 18.50 -4.04
N THR A 127 2.20 18.76 -5.34
CA THR A 127 3.40 18.77 -6.18
C THR A 127 4.21 20.01 -5.82
N GLY A 128 5.52 19.85 -5.64
CA GLY A 128 6.45 20.83 -5.02
C GLY A 128 6.59 22.23 -5.64
N ASN A 129 5.62 22.69 -6.42
CA ASN A 129 5.48 24.06 -6.91
C ASN A 129 4.33 24.85 -6.26
N GLU A 130 3.57 24.27 -5.32
CA GLU A 130 2.44 24.96 -4.64
C GLU A 130 2.75 25.38 -3.20
N VAL A 131 4.03 25.36 -2.81
CA VAL A 131 4.51 25.95 -1.55
C VAL A 131 5.49 27.06 -1.90
N ASN A 132 4.95 28.20 -2.33
CA ASN A 132 5.53 29.55 -2.23
C ASN A 132 4.43 30.58 -2.42
#